data_AF-A0A951CHW8-F1
#
_entry.id   AF-A0A951CHW8-F1
#
_cell.length_a   1.000
_cell.length_b   1.000
_cell.length_c   1.000
_cell.angle_alpha   90.00
_cell.angle_beta   90.00
_cell.angle_gamma   90.00
#
_symmetry.space_group_name_H-M   'P 1'
#
loop_
_entity.id
_entity.type
_entity.pdbx_description
1 polymer ?
#
loop_
_entity_poly.entity_id
_entity_poly.type
_entity_poly.pdbx_seq_one_letter_code
_entity_poly.pdbx_strand_id
1 'polypeptide(L)'
;MSTSHNPVARDDPSLTNGSGAASVLSAGIGCFLMAAFAILADKSALVKSNLIFYKPTGPLSGVTTVAIVVWLVTWGILEWTWRKKTVPAGRINAIAVALLVLSLILTFPPVADLF
;
A
#
# COMPACT_ATOMS: atom_id res chain seq x y z
N MET A 1 10.06 -28.12 -52.18
CA MET A 1 10.62 -28.55 -50.88
C MET A 1 10.38 -27.41 -49.91
N SER A 2 9.23 -27.42 -49.22
CA SER A 2 8.76 -26.30 -48.38
C SER A 2 9.24 -26.53 -46.96
N THR A 3 10.19 -25.72 -46.50
CA THR A 3 10.66 -25.74 -45.11
C THR A 3 9.63 -25.06 -44.22
N SER A 4 8.90 -25.85 -43.44
CA SER A 4 8.06 -25.39 -42.35
C SER A 4 8.92 -24.63 -41.34
N HIS A 5 8.80 -23.30 -41.32
CA HIS A 5 9.41 -22.45 -40.30
C HIS A 5 8.63 -22.67 -39.00
N ASN A 6 9.11 -23.58 -38.16
CA ASN A 6 8.60 -23.79 -36.82
C ASN A 6 9.08 -22.61 -35.97
N PRO A 7 8.21 -21.67 -35.54
CA PRO A 7 8.65 -20.64 -34.62
C PRO A 7 8.96 -21.36 -33.32
N VAL A 8 10.25 -21.45 -32.98
CA VAL A 8 10.70 -21.90 -31.67
C VAL A 8 9.96 -21.04 -30.66
N ALA A 9 9.02 -21.65 -29.93
CA ALA A 9 8.29 -20.97 -28.88
C ALA A 9 9.35 -20.35 -27.95
N ARG A 10 9.38 -19.02 -27.88
CA ARG A 10 10.27 -18.33 -26.97
C ARG A 10 9.84 -18.76 -25.57
N ASP A 11 10.69 -19.49 -24.86
CA ASP A 11 10.61 -19.63 -23.40
C ASP A 11 10.92 -18.27 -22.78
N ASP A 12 10.09 -17.26 -23.08
CA ASP A 12 10.10 -16.02 -22.34
C ASP A 12 9.65 -16.37 -20.93
N PRO A 13 10.49 -16.18 -19.89
CA PRO A 13 10.08 -16.47 -18.53
C PRO A 13 8.81 -15.69 -18.25
N SER A 14 7.70 -16.41 -18.05
CA SER A 14 6.37 -15.83 -17.93
C SER A 14 6.40 -14.69 -16.92
N LEU A 15 6.34 -13.45 -17.42
CA LEU A 15 6.55 -12.27 -16.61
C LEU A 15 5.45 -12.24 -15.54
N THR A 16 5.86 -12.47 -14.30
CA THR A 16 4.91 -12.67 -13.21
C THR A 16 4.49 -11.31 -12.65
N ASN A 17 3.19 -11.04 -12.58
CA ASN A 17 2.67 -9.73 -12.15
C ASN A 17 2.61 -9.54 -10.62
N GLY A 18 2.99 -10.55 -9.85
CA GLY A 18 2.83 -10.56 -8.39
C GLY A 18 3.59 -9.46 -7.65
N SER A 19 4.81 -9.11 -8.10
CA SER A 19 5.59 -8.03 -7.48
C SER A 19 4.93 -6.65 -7.69
N GLY A 20 4.46 -6.37 -8.92
CA GLY A 20 3.73 -5.14 -9.22
C GLY A 20 2.39 -5.04 -8.48
N ALA A 21 1.66 -6.15 -8.39
CA ALA A 21 0.41 -6.18 -7.62
C ALA A 21 0.66 -6.00 -6.11
N ALA A 22 1.77 -6.53 -5.60
CA ALA A 22 2.17 -6.38 -4.20
C ALA A 22 2.52 -4.92 -3.84
N SER A 23 3.25 -4.22 -4.69
CA SER A 23 3.60 -2.81 -4.46
C SER A 23 2.37 -1.90 -4.49
N VAL A 24 1.45 -2.12 -5.42
CA VAL A 24 0.21 -1.33 -5.51
C VAL A 24 -0.70 -1.57 -4.30
N LEU A 25 -0.88 -2.83 -3.89
CA LEU A 25 -1.71 -3.14 -2.73
C LEU A 25 -1.11 -2.60 -1.43
N SER A 26 0.22 -2.74 -1.25
CA SER A 26 0.86 -2.20 -0.05
C SER A 26 0.70 -0.69 0.01
N ALA A 27 0.85 0.02 -1.11
CA ALA A 27 0.65 1.47 -1.16
C ALA A 27 -0.76 1.87 -0.70
N GLY A 28 -1.80 1.18 -1.19
CA GLY A 28 -3.18 1.41 -0.74
C GLY A 28 -3.36 1.19 0.77
N ILE A 29 -2.78 0.10 1.31
CA ILE A 29 -2.80 -0.18 2.76
C ILE A 29 -2.07 0.91 3.54
N GLY A 30 -0.91 1.35 3.07
CA GLY A 30 -0.11 2.41 3.69
C GLY A 30 -0.88 3.73 3.76
N CYS A 31 -1.52 4.15 2.66
CA CYS A 31 -2.37 5.34 2.63
C CYS A 31 -3.53 5.24 3.62
N PHE A 32 -4.23 4.11 3.66
CA PHE A 32 -5.35 3.91 4.58
C PHE A 32 -4.92 3.97 6.05
N LEU A 33 -3.84 3.26 6.41
CA LEU A 33 -3.35 3.24 7.79
C LEU A 33 -2.77 4.59 8.20
N MET A 34 -2.14 5.34 7.29
CA MET A 34 -1.70 6.71 7.56
C MET A 34 -2.88 7.62 7.95
N ALA A 35 -3.98 7.57 7.19
CA ALA A 35 -5.19 8.33 7.51
C ALA A 35 -5.82 7.89 8.84
N ALA A 36 -5.89 6.58 9.10
CA ALA A 36 -6.39 6.05 10.37
C ALA A 36 -5.54 6.51 11.57
N PHE A 37 -4.21 6.47 11.45
CA PHE A 37 -3.31 6.94 12.50
C PHE A 37 -3.39 8.45 12.70
N ALA A 38 -3.62 9.24 11.64
CA ALA A 38 -3.82 10.67 11.77
C ALA A 38 -5.04 11.00 12.66
N ILE A 39 -6.18 10.34 12.43
CA ILE A 39 -7.38 10.52 13.27
C ILE A 39 -7.15 10.03 14.69
N LEU A 40 -6.51 8.85 14.83
CA LEU A 40 -6.28 8.27 16.15
C LEU A 40 -5.33 9.13 17.01
N ALA A 41 -4.34 9.76 16.37
CA ALA A 41 -3.42 10.69 17.02
C ALA A 41 -4.11 11.99 17.47
N ASP A 42 -5.19 12.41 16.80
CA ASP A 42 -5.96 13.58 17.22
C ASP A 42 -6.93 13.25 18.37
N LYS A 43 -7.56 12.07 18.32
CA LYS A 43 -8.54 11.62 19.33
C LYS A 43 -7.94 11.16 20.66
N SER A 44 -6.75 10.55 20.67
CA SER A 44 -6.21 9.88 21.86
C SER A 44 -4.92 10.53 22.36
N ALA A 45 -4.96 11.07 23.57
CA ALA A 45 -3.80 11.69 24.21
C ALA A 45 -2.62 10.70 24.42
N LEU A 46 -2.91 9.41 24.65
CA LEU A 46 -1.89 8.37 24.80
C LEU A 46 -1.18 8.08 23.48
N VAL A 47 -1.95 7.96 22.40
CA VAL A 47 -1.42 7.72 21.05
C VAL A 47 -0.67 8.96 20.55
N LYS A 48 -1.20 10.15 20.82
CA LYS A 48 -0.56 11.44 20.56
C LYS A 48 0.81 11.55 21.22
N SER A 49 0.91 11.26 22.52
CA SER A 49 2.19 11.34 23.24
C SER A 49 3.23 10.36 22.70
N ASN A 50 2.80 9.15 22.31
CA ASN A 50 3.70 8.12 21.77
C ASN A 50 4.10 8.39 20.32
N LEU A 51 3.35 9.20 19.56
CA LEU A 51 3.65 9.59 18.18
C LEU A 51 4.39 10.94 18.09
N ILE A 52 4.64 11.64 19.19
CA ILE A 52 5.52 12.82 19.19
C ILE A 52 6.97 12.35 19.19
N PHE A 53 7.47 11.97 18.02
CA PHE A 53 8.89 11.67 17.82
C PHE A 53 9.73 12.96 17.72
N TYR A 54 9.12 14.04 17.23
CA TYR A 54 9.76 15.35 17.13
C TYR A 54 8.80 16.45 17.59
N LYS A 55 9.16 17.12 18.70
CA LYS A 55 8.31 18.11 19.39
C LYS A 55 7.84 19.27 18.49
N PRO A 56 8.67 19.86 17.59
CA PRO A 56 8.23 20.97 16.74
C PRO A 56 7.13 20.63 15.74
N THR A 57 7.10 19.39 15.24
CA THR A 57 6.09 18.89 14.30
C THR A 57 4.91 18.20 14.98
N GLY A 58 4.99 17.99 16.30
CA GLY A 58 3.97 17.28 17.06
C GLY A 58 3.79 15.81 16.65
N PRO A 59 2.58 15.23 16.82
CA PRO A 59 2.32 13.81 16.59
C PRO A 59 2.40 13.40 15.10
N LEU A 60 2.37 14.37 14.18
CA LEU A 60 2.41 14.11 12.74
C LEU A 60 3.69 13.38 12.33
N SER A 61 4.83 13.71 12.96
CA SER A 61 6.12 13.04 12.71
C SER A 61 6.08 11.54 13.03
N GLY A 62 5.43 11.14 14.11
CA GLY A 62 5.25 9.72 14.43
C GLY A 62 4.27 9.04 13.49
N VAL A 63 3.17 9.71 13.15
CA VAL A 63 2.16 9.16 12.22
C VAL A 63 2.81 8.82 10.88
N THR A 64 3.57 9.74 10.28
CA THR A 64 4.24 9.49 8.99
C THR A 64 5.29 8.39 9.09
N THR A 65 6.07 8.36 10.19
CA THR A 65 7.13 7.37 10.37
C THR A 65 6.54 5.96 10.52
N VAL A 66 5.53 5.80 11.37
CA VAL A 66 4.84 4.52 11.58
C VAL A 66 4.14 4.09 10.30
N ALA A 67 3.49 5.00 9.57
CA ALA A 67 2.86 4.69 8.29
C ALA A 67 3.86 4.14 7.26
N ILE A 68 5.04 4.77 7.13
CA ILE A 68 6.11 4.28 6.23
C ILE A 68 6.59 2.90 6.66
N VAL A 69 6.82 2.67 7.95
CA VAL A 69 7.26 1.37 8.46
C VAL A 69 6.23 0.28 8.14
N VAL A 70 4.94 0.55 8.40
CA VAL A 70 3.87 -0.42 8.11
C VAL A 70 3.73 -0.68 6.62
N TRP A 71 3.84 0.35 5.79
CA TRP A 71 3.86 0.21 4.33
C TRP A 71 4.99 -0.71 3.86
N LEU A 72 6.22 -0.47 4.33
CA LEU A 72 7.39 -1.27 3.97
C LEU A 72 7.30 -2.72 4.46
N VAL A 73 6.84 -2.94 5.69
CA VAL A 73 6.64 -4.29 6.24
C VAL A 73 5.59 -5.04 5.44
N THR A 74 4.45 -4.38 5.16
CA THR A 74 3.37 -4.95 4.36
C THR A 74 3.87 -5.31 2.96
N TRP A 75 4.57 -4.39 2.32
CA TRP A 75 5.17 -4.61 1.01
C TRP A 75 6.14 -5.79 1.02
N GLY A 76 7.06 -5.86 1.98
CA GLY A 76 8.05 -6.94 2.07
C GLY A 76 7.41 -8.32 2.23
N ILE A 77 6.36 -8.43 3.05
CA ILE A 77 5.59 -9.68 3.21
C ILE A 77 4.91 -10.06 1.89
N LEU A 78 4.28 -9.09 1.23
CA LEU A 78 3.51 -9.32 0.02
C LEU A 78 4.43 -9.64 -1.18
N GLU A 79 5.56 -8.95 -1.30
CA GLU A 79 6.61 -9.21 -2.28
C GLU A 79 7.17 -10.62 -2.10
N TRP A 80 7.54 -11.02 -0.89
CA TRP A 80 8.03 -12.37 -0.63
C TRP A 80 6.99 -13.42 -1.05
N THR A 81 5.73 -13.17 -0.73
CA THR A 81 4.64 -14.12 -0.98
C THR A 81 4.27 -14.21 -2.46
N TRP A 82 4.32 -13.10 -3.20
CA TRP A 82 3.78 -12.99 -4.56
C TRP A 82 4.83 -12.86 -5.67
N ARG A 83 6.12 -12.66 -5.36
CA ARG A 83 7.22 -12.52 -6.35
C ARG A 83 7.30 -13.61 -7.42
N LYS A 84 6.76 -14.81 -7.15
CA LYS A 84 6.72 -15.96 -8.08
C LYS A 84 5.30 -16.38 -8.46
N LYS A 85 4.27 -15.58 -8.14
CA LYS A 85 2.86 -15.92 -8.37
C LYS A 85 2.20 -14.92 -9.30
N THR A 86 1.48 -15.42 -10.29
CA THR A 86 0.57 -14.59 -11.09
C THR A 86 -0.74 -14.42 -10.31
N VAL A 87 -1.04 -13.18 -9.95
CA VAL A 87 -2.20 -12.83 -9.12
C VAL A 87 -3.24 -12.08 -9.96
N PRO A 88 -4.52 -12.09 -9.56
CA PRO A 88 -5.57 -11.36 -10.27
C PRO A 88 -5.42 -9.84 -10.08
N ALA A 89 -4.55 -9.22 -10.89
CA ALA A 89 -4.16 -7.81 -10.79
C ALA A 89 -5.36 -6.84 -10.84
N GLY A 90 -6.40 -7.15 -11.62
CA GLY A 90 -7.61 -6.33 -11.69
C GLY A 90 -8.32 -6.18 -10.33
N ARG A 91 -8.49 -7.28 -9.60
CA ARG A 91 -9.11 -7.25 -8.27
C ARG A 91 -8.21 -6.56 -7.25
N ILE A 92 -6.90 -6.81 -7.31
CA ILE A 92 -5.93 -6.23 -6.37
C ILE A 92 -5.85 -4.71 -6.55
N ASN A 93 -5.77 -4.24 -7.79
CA ASN A 93 -5.76 -2.81 -8.09
C ASN A 93 -7.08 -2.15 -7.67
N ALA A 94 -8.23 -2.80 -7.89
CA ALA A 94 -9.51 -2.28 -7.42
C ALA A 94 -9.55 -2.11 -5.89
N ILE A 95 -9.01 -3.08 -5.14
CA ILE A 95 -8.91 -2.98 -3.67
C ILE A 95 -7.96 -1.84 -3.27
N ALA A 96 -6.79 -1.73 -3.91
CA ALA A 96 -5.82 -0.68 -3.62
C ALA A 96 -6.40 0.72 -3.88
N VAL A 97 -7.11 0.89 -5.00
CA VAL A 97 -7.81 2.14 -5.32
C VAL A 97 -8.93 2.42 -4.32
N ALA A 98 -9.70 1.40 -3.91
CA ALA A 98 -10.74 1.58 -2.90
C ALA A 98 -10.15 2.03 -1.55
N LEU A 99 -9.03 1.43 -1.11
CA LEU A 99 -8.31 1.85 0.09
C LEU A 99 -7.77 3.27 -0.03
N LEU A 100 -7.25 3.64 -1.19
CA LEU A 100 -6.79 5.00 -1.46
C LEU A 100 -7.94 6.00 -1.41
N VAL A 101 -9.05 5.74 -2.09
CA VAL A 101 -10.25 6.60 -2.07
C VAL A 101 -10.78 6.73 -0.65
N LEU A 102 -10.85 5.62 0.10
CA LEU A 102 -11.27 5.64 1.49
C LEU A 102 -10.33 6.47 2.36
N SER A 103 -9.01 6.35 2.19
CA SER A 103 -8.00 7.18 2.86
C SER A 103 -8.19 8.67 2.57
N LEU A 104 -8.43 9.04 1.30
CA LEU A 104 -8.67 10.42 0.91
C LEU A 104 -9.96 10.95 1.55
N ILE A 105 -11.06 10.19 1.47
CA ILE A 105 -12.33 10.55 2.12
C ILE A 105 -12.10 10.80 3.61
N LEU A 106 -11.32 9.95 4.28
CA LEU A 106 -11.03 10.06 5.70
C LEU A 106 -10.15 11.27 6.06
N THR A 107 -9.32 11.75 5.12
CA THR A 107 -8.35 12.84 5.33
C THR A 107 -8.94 14.22 5.04
N PHE A 108 -9.90 14.32 4.12
CA PHE A 108 -10.51 15.59 3.73
C PHE A 108 -11.82 15.88 4.49
N PRO A 109 -12.15 17.16 4.78
CA PRO A 109 -13.44 17.55 5.33
C PRO A 109 -14.58 17.16 4.38
N PRO A 110 -15.75 16.69 4.87
CA PRO A 110 -16.26 16.77 6.25
C PRO A 110 -15.94 15.57 7.16
N VAL A 111 -15.34 14.49 6.66
CA VAL A 111 -15.13 13.27 7.47
C VAL A 111 -14.03 13.46 8.49
N ALA A 112 -12.95 14.14 8.14
CA ALA A 112 -11.91 14.51 9.10
C ALA A 112 -12.47 15.39 10.24
N ASP A 113 -13.42 16.29 9.95
CA ASP A 113 -14.06 17.16 10.95
C ASP A 113 -15.08 16.44 11.83
N LEU A 114 -15.63 15.30 11.39
CA LEU A 114 -16.50 14.46 12.21
C LEU A 114 -15.72 13.74 13.35
N PHE A 115 -14.40 13.64 13.21
CA PHE A 115 -13.53 12.99 14.19
C PHE A 115 -12.67 14.03 14.92
#